data_AF-A0A078HX45-F1
#
_entry.id   AF-A0A078HX45-F1
#
_cell.length_a   1.000
_cell.length_b   1.000
_cell.length_c   1.000
_cell.angle_alpha   90.00
_cell.angle_beta   90.00
_cell.angle_gamma   90.00
#
_symmetry.space_group_name_H-M   'P 1'
#
loop_
_entity.id
_entity.type
_entity.pdbx_description
1 polymer ?
#
loop_
_entity_poly.entity_id
_entity_poly.type
_entity_poly.pdbx_seq_one_letter_code
_entity_poly.pdbx_strand_id
1 'polypeptide(L)'
;MAEEEEEAAMEDPWIDALEESWNQMSKARDFLKTETCNEVAAVIDALFKSQESSEYKSARALYECCVAHFADFLTLKLLKAYRNCSTSSLLRFRMIYLLSQATTELRSRNFQFSPSALRDVKPLVISCLEMEETRESDIKILRRIVSFVAYNVGMLEEGGWEELNGCILGLTDTSPCRAFHVFLDVPAVCDDFITLPVIQRVYDEAELVLLNAERVGVQDWVLAFQTVVKVGVHAADSEMESTLMERIRKLADDAVKKGKGEFVDRGLQDLKTFLARDGSLSKYNKEQRTFVAELAFKIASCRHESKKERKKVKSEISSVLRKPNMYGHDDDDDDNDHIAGGFEIDWCNHLSTLSSPLEILRIFAVTDLEESSREVAIRRLNLLLSDHTTKKVVIEVSVMRQLQPLLISCLKEDRLSVSDSMFKVLGEVVFHVANEVLSNKEEDTWFDLWDYIVSQCKTQFEKAVYIFQCLTMRLDDMDILIPEITLKMIDSVRKLVERGGMEVGVVRRAFTDLEKVVNKQMKWYSKSDYGFVKGLLSRLYAIKAMKMESRMVLWRINAIVERGVHDDLKE
;
A
#
# COMPACT_ATOMS: atom_id res chain seq x y z
N MET A 1 11.92 -33.11 -62.18
CA MET A 1 13.19 -33.50 -61.53
C MET A 1 14.11 -32.30 -61.59
N ALA A 2 14.40 -31.57 -60.53
CA ALA A 2 14.23 -31.80 -59.11
C ALA A 2 13.76 -30.49 -58.46
N GLU A 3 12.84 -30.60 -57.50
CA GLU A 3 12.62 -29.59 -56.47
C GLU A 3 13.74 -29.81 -55.45
N GLU A 4 14.62 -28.83 -55.27
CA GLU A 4 15.50 -28.76 -54.11
C GLU A 4 14.67 -28.12 -52.98
N GLU A 5 14.37 -28.93 -51.97
CA GLU A 5 13.84 -28.50 -50.67
C GLU A 5 14.89 -27.62 -49.98
N GLU A 6 14.59 -26.33 -49.91
CA GLU A 6 15.25 -25.40 -48.99
C GLU A 6 14.64 -25.58 -47.60
N GLU A 7 15.11 -26.61 -46.89
CA GLU A 7 14.78 -26.82 -45.47
C GLU A 7 15.56 -25.80 -44.63
N ALA A 8 15.05 -24.57 -44.59
CA ALA A 8 15.50 -23.56 -43.64
C ALA A 8 15.03 -24.00 -42.24
N ALA A 9 15.97 -24.48 -41.43
CA ALA A 9 15.79 -24.73 -40.01
C ALA A 9 15.36 -23.43 -39.32
N MET A 10 14.04 -23.27 -39.15
CA MET A 10 13.45 -22.25 -38.31
C MET A 10 13.57 -22.76 -36.86
N GLU A 11 14.71 -22.47 -36.20
CA GLU A 11 14.87 -22.69 -34.76
C GLU A 11 13.74 -21.95 -34.04
N ASP A 12 12.84 -22.72 -33.42
CA ASP A 12 11.64 -22.21 -32.79
C ASP A 12 12.00 -21.58 -31.43
N PRO A 13 11.88 -20.26 -31.24
CA PRO A 13 12.31 -19.56 -30.03
C PRO A 13 11.67 -20.09 -28.73
N TRP A 14 10.57 -20.84 -28.85
CA TRP A 14 9.91 -21.51 -27.74
C TRP A 14 10.67 -22.73 -27.22
N ILE A 15 11.40 -23.45 -28.10
CA ILE A 15 12.22 -24.61 -27.72
C ILE A 15 13.42 -24.14 -26.89
N ASP A 16 14.10 -23.08 -27.35
CA ASP A 16 15.25 -22.50 -26.63
C ASP A 16 14.85 -21.97 -25.25
N ALA A 17 13.70 -21.30 -25.14
CA ALA A 17 13.18 -20.81 -23.87
C ALA A 17 12.80 -21.96 -22.90
N LEU A 18 12.27 -23.06 -23.42
CA LEU A 18 11.95 -24.26 -22.63
C LEU A 18 13.21 -24.98 -22.16
N GLU A 19 14.22 -25.11 -23.02
CA GLU A 19 15.53 -25.69 -22.66
C GLU A 19 16.25 -24.84 -21.61
N GLU A 20 16.22 -23.52 -21.74
CA GLU A 20 16.80 -22.60 -20.76
C GLU A 20 16.11 -22.72 -19.40
N SER A 21 14.78 -22.75 -19.38
CA SER A 21 13.99 -22.96 -18.16
C SER A 21 14.30 -24.31 -17.48
N TRP A 22 14.40 -25.38 -18.28
CA TRP A 22 14.73 -26.71 -17.76
C TRP A 22 16.15 -26.79 -17.19
N ASN A 23 17.11 -26.13 -17.84
CA ASN A 23 18.49 -26.02 -17.35
C ASN A 23 18.54 -25.26 -16.02
N GLN A 24 17.77 -24.18 -15.86
CA GLN A 24 17.67 -23.45 -14.59
C GLN A 24 17.05 -24.30 -13.48
N MET A 25 16.00 -25.06 -13.77
CA MET A 25 15.40 -25.99 -12.80
C MET A 25 16.37 -27.09 -12.35
N SER A 26 17.20 -27.61 -13.27
CA SER A 26 18.25 -28.58 -12.91
C SER A 26 19.28 -27.97 -11.96
N LYS A 27 19.78 -26.77 -12.28
CA LYS A 27 20.73 -26.04 -11.42
C LYS A 27 20.14 -25.75 -10.04
N ALA A 28 18.87 -25.36 -9.96
CA ALA A 28 18.17 -25.14 -8.70
C ALA A 28 18.12 -26.43 -7.87
N ARG A 29 17.79 -27.56 -8.49
CA ARG A 29 17.77 -28.86 -7.81
C ARG A 29 19.15 -29.25 -7.27
N ASP A 30 20.20 -29.03 -8.05
CA ASP A 30 21.57 -29.37 -7.64
C ASP A 30 22.04 -28.45 -6.51
N PHE A 31 21.74 -27.16 -6.58
CA PHE A 31 21.97 -26.22 -5.48
C PHE A 31 21.26 -26.66 -4.19
N LEU A 32 20.00 -27.08 -4.28
CA LEU A 32 19.23 -27.51 -3.12
C LEU A 32 19.78 -28.79 -2.49
N LYS A 33 20.46 -29.65 -3.26
CA LYS A 33 21.12 -30.87 -2.77
C LYS A 33 22.47 -30.65 -2.09
N THR A 34 23.10 -29.49 -2.23
CA THR A 34 24.43 -29.25 -1.61
C THR A 34 24.40 -29.46 -0.09
N GLU A 35 25.46 -30.02 0.48
CA GLU A 35 25.47 -30.34 1.92
C GLU A 35 26.24 -29.30 2.74
N THR A 36 27.14 -28.54 2.11
CA THR A 36 28.08 -27.68 2.83
C THR A 36 27.59 -26.24 2.94
N CYS A 37 27.81 -25.62 4.11
CA CYS A 37 27.52 -24.20 4.32
C CYS A 37 28.33 -23.29 3.37
N ASN A 38 29.51 -23.72 2.92
CA ASN A 38 30.40 -22.94 2.06
C ASN A 38 29.85 -22.80 0.62
N GLU A 39 29.23 -23.85 0.09
CA GLU A 39 28.60 -23.80 -1.24
C GLU A 39 27.36 -22.91 -1.22
N VAL A 40 26.56 -22.97 -0.14
CA VAL A 40 25.46 -22.03 0.07
C VAL A 40 26.00 -20.60 0.22
N ALA A 41 27.10 -20.41 0.95
CA ALA A 41 27.73 -19.11 1.15
C ALA A 41 28.09 -18.43 -0.17
N ALA A 42 28.71 -19.16 -1.10
CA ALA A 42 29.15 -18.62 -2.37
C ALA A 42 27.98 -18.05 -3.20
N VAL A 43 26.86 -18.78 -3.27
CA VAL A 43 25.65 -18.34 -3.97
C VAL A 43 25.02 -17.15 -3.27
N ILE A 44 24.94 -17.18 -1.94
CA ILE A 44 24.37 -16.09 -1.15
C ILE A 44 25.22 -14.82 -1.28
N ASP A 45 26.54 -14.91 -1.21
CA ASP A 45 27.41 -13.74 -1.34
C ASP A 45 27.35 -13.12 -2.73
N ALA A 46 27.17 -13.94 -3.78
CA ALA A 46 26.97 -13.45 -5.14
C ALA A 46 25.70 -12.59 -5.28
N LEU A 47 24.63 -12.88 -4.53
CA LEU A 47 23.39 -12.07 -4.51
C LEU A 47 23.58 -10.66 -3.91
N PHE A 48 24.70 -10.38 -3.25
CA PHE A 48 25.03 -9.07 -2.69
C PHE A 48 26.17 -8.37 -3.43
N LYS A 49 26.59 -8.89 -4.60
CA LYS A 49 27.51 -8.22 -5.52
C LYS A 49 26.77 -7.19 -6.39
N SER A 50 27.50 -6.42 -7.20
CA SER A 50 26.91 -5.45 -8.14
C SER A 50 25.90 -6.13 -9.06
N GLN A 51 24.76 -5.46 -9.30
CA GLN A 51 23.67 -5.98 -10.13
C GLN A 51 24.09 -6.20 -11.60
N GLU A 52 25.14 -5.52 -12.04
CA GLU A 52 25.69 -5.65 -13.38
C GLU A 52 26.58 -6.90 -13.54
N SER A 53 27.05 -7.48 -12.44
CA SER A 53 27.96 -8.63 -12.46
C SER A 53 27.26 -9.90 -12.94
N SER A 54 27.97 -10.71 -13.72
CA SER A 54 27.47 -12.02 -14.18
C SER A 54 27.17 -12.96 -13.02
N GLU A 55 27.97 -12.89 -11.94
CA GLU A 55 27.77 -13.66 -10.72
C GLU A 55 26.44 -13.32 -10.03
N TYR A 56 26.12 -12.03 -9.89
CA TYR A 56 24.82 -11.59 -9.34
C TYR A 56 23.67 -12.08 -10.22
N LYS A 57 23.73 -11.84 -11.54
CA LYS A 57 22.66 -12.22 -12.47
C LYS A 57 22.38 -13.72 -12.43
N SER A 58 23.44 -14.54 -12.44
CA SER A 58 23.32 -15.99 -12.35
C SER A 58 22.77 -16.45 -11.00
N ALA A 59 23.26 -15.89 -9.88
CA ALA A 59 22.77 -16.24 -8.55
C ALA A 59 21.33 -15.81 -8.34
N ARG A 60 20.94 -14.65 -8.89
CA ARG A 60 19.59 -14.10 -8.83
C ARG A 60 18.60 -14.98 -9.58
N ALA A 61 18.91 -15.36 -10.82
CA ALA A 61 18.07 -16.27 -11.60
C ALA A 61 17.90 -17.63 -10.90
N LEU A 62 18.99 -18.18 -10.34
CA LEU A 62 18.94 -19.43 -9.56
C LEU A 62 18.04 -19.29 -8.32
N TYR A 63 18.19 -18.20 -7.57
CA TYR A 63 17.41 -17.93 -6.36
C TYR A 63 15.93 -17.74 -6.67
N GLU A 64 15.59 -16.94 -7.69
CA GLU A 64 14.21 -16.74 -8.13
C GLU A 64 13.57 -18.05 -8.62
N CYS A 65 14.32 -18.88 -9.36
CA CYS A 65 13.87 -20.22 -9.73
C CYS A 65 13.60 -21.10 -8.50
N CYS A 66 14.45 -21.04 -7.47
CA CYS A 66 14.22 -21.77 -6.22
C CYS A 66 12.96 -21.27 -5.48
N VAL A 67 12.73 -19.96 -5.42
CA VAL A 67 11.52 -19.38 -4.81
C VAL A 67 10.26 -19.80 -5.56
N ALA A 68 10.30 -19.76 -6.91
CA ALA A 68 9.13 -20.06 -7.73
C ALA A 68 8.73 -21.54 -7.72
N HIS A 69 9.71 -22.45 -7.71
CA HIS A 69 9.45 -23.88 -7.96
C HIS A 69 9.79 -24.82 -6.78
N PHE A 70 10.60 -24.37 -5.83
CA PHE A 70 11.16 -25.23 -4.77
C PHE A 70 11.17 -24.55 -3.40
N ALA A 71 10.15 -23.73 -3.11
CA ALA A 71 10.06 -22.92 -1.90
C ALA A 71 10.21 -23.72 -0.58
N ASP A 72 9.63 -24.92 -0.50
CA ASP A 72 9.78 -25.86 0.62
C ASP A 72 11.27 -26.15 0.90
N PHE A 73 11.97 -26.61 -0.15
CA PHE A 73 13.37 -27.00 -0.06
C PHE A 73 14.28 -25.81 0.17
N LEU A 74 14.00 -24.66 -0.45
CA LEU A 74 14.76 -23.43 -0.23
C LEU A 74 14.66 -22.97 1.23
N THR A 75 13.45 -23.00 1.81
CA THR A 75 13.21 -22.66 3.22
C THR A 75 14.04 -23.55 4.14
N LEU A 76 13.94 -24.87 3.96
CA LEU A 76 14.72 -25.84 4.73
C LEU A 76 16.22 -25.61 4.58
N LYS A 77 16.67 -25.34 3.35
CA LYS A 77 18.09 -25.14 3.04
C LYS A 77 18.66 -23.92 3.74
N LEU A 78 17.97 -22.78 3.66
CA LEU A 78 18.43 -21.53 4.27
C LEU A 78 18.38 -21.57 5.80
N LEU A 79 17.37 -22.21 6.40
CA LEU A 79 17.31 -22.38 7.86
C LEU A 79 18.41 -23.31 8.37
N LYS A 80 18.65 -24.45 7.70
CA LYS A 80 19.76 -25.36 8.04
C LYS A 80 21.11 -24.64 7.90
N ALA A 81 21.30 -23.87 6.83
CA ALA A 81 22.51 -23.11 6.60
C ALA A 81 22.70 -22.03 7.69
N TYR A 82 21.65 -21.28 8.05
CA TYR A 82 21.70 -20.30 9.14
C TYR A 82 22.11 -20.94 10.47
N ARG A 83 21.50 -22.09 10.81
CA ARG A 83 21.79 -22.82 12.06
C ARG A 83 23.23 -23.34 12.12
N ASN A 84 23.74 -23.85 11.01
CA ASN A 84 25.05 -24.51 10.95
C ASN A 84 26.20 -23.55 10.61
N CYS A 85 25.91 -22.31 10.22
CA CYS A 85 26.93 -21.33 9.86
C CYS A 85 27.60 -20.77 11.13
N SER A 86 28.81 -21.25 11.44
CA SER A 86 29.62 -20.77 12.57
C SER A 86 30.64 -19.69 12.17
N THR A 87 30.81 -19.44 10.88
CA THR A 87 31.95 -18.69 10.33
C THR A 87 31.69 -17.20 10.08
N SER A 88 30.44 -16.78 9.87
CA SER A 88 30.12 -15.37 9.55
C SER A 88 28.71 -14.96 9.99
N SER A 89 28.65 -13.99 10.91
CA SER A 89 27.40 -13.38 11.37
C SER A 89 26.69 -12.55 10.28
N LEU A 90 27.45 -12.00 9.33
CA LEU A 90 26.89 -11.33 8.15
C LEU A 90 26.23 -12.33 7.21
N LEU A 91 26.87 -13.48 6.98
CA LEU A 91 26.34 -14.50 6.10
C LEU A 91 25.06 -15.12 6.68
N ARG A 92 25.03 -15.41 7.98
CA ARG A 92 23.81 -15.82 8.70
C ARG A 92 22.68 -14.82 8.48
N PHE A 93 22.95 -13.53 8.69
CA PHE A 93 21.96 -12.47 8.47
C PHE A 93 21.43 -12.47 7.02
N ARG A 94 22.31 -12.60 6.02
CA ARG A 94 21.93 -12.65 4.60
C ARG A 94 20.99 -13.82 4.30
N MET A 95 21.22 -15.00 4.88
CA MET A 95 20.38 -16.19 4.68
C MET A 95 18.95 -15.96 5.16
N ILE A 96 18.77 -15.47 6.39
CA ILE A 96 17.43 -15.21 6.94
C ILE A 96 16.78 -13.98 6.32
N TYR A 97 17.56 -13.00 5.87
CA TYR A 97 17.05 -11.84 5.14
C TYR A 97 16.44 -12.26 3.80
N LEU A 98 17.17 -13.04 3.01
CA LEU A 98 16.67 -13.60 1.75
C LEU A 98 15.45 -14.49 2.02
N LEU A 99 15.49 -15.34 3.05
CA LEU A 99 14.31 -16.14 3.39
C LEU A 99 13.11 -15.25 3.74
N SER A 100 13.30 -14.18 4.52
CA SER A 100 12.22 -13.24 4.83
C SER A 100 11.67 -12.54 3.58
N GLN A 101 12.51 -12.23 2.58
CA GLN A 101 12.05 -11.70 1.29
C GLN A 101 11.22 -12.74 0.53
N ALA A 102 11.72 -13.97 0.40
CA ALA A 102 11.00 -15.08 -0.22
C ALA A 102 9.64 -15.32 0.47
N THR A 103 9.58 -15.38 1.80
CA THR A 103 8.31 -15.58 2.52
C THR A 103 7.30 -14.46 2.27
N THR A 104 7.74 -13.24 1.99
CA THR A 104 6.84 -12.13 1.64
C THR A 104 6.24 -12.35 0.25
N GLU A 105 7.04 -12.76 -0.72
CA GLU A 105 6.60 -13.11 -2.06
C GLU A 105 5.69 -14.35 -2.06
N LEU A 106 6.07 -15.41 -1.36
CA LEU A 106 5.31 -16.65 -1.23
C LEU A 106 3.95 -16.41 -0.57
N ARG A 107 3.90 -15.56 0.46
CA ARG A 107 2.65 -15.14 1.10
C ARG A 107 1.71 -14.44 0.12
N SER A 108 2.23 -13.60 -0.79
CA SER A 108 1.42 -12.94 -1.82
C SER A 108 0.82 -13.90 -2.86
N ARG A 109 1.43 -15.09 -3.02
CA ARG A 109 0.96 -16.14 -3.93
C ARG A 109 0.07 -17.18 -3.22
N ASN A 110 -0.31 -16.93 -1.96
CA ASN A 110 -1.01 -17.90 -1.10
C ASN A 110 -0.31 -19.27 -1.07
N PHE A 111 1.03 -19.26 -1.09
CA PHE A 111 1.82 -20.48 -1.04
C PHE A 111 1.56 -21.25 0.26
N GLN A 112 1.38 -22.57 0.13
CA GLN A 112 1.24 -23.48 1.24
C GLN A 112 2.39 -24.49 1.24
N PHE A 113 3.05 -24.66 2.38
CA PHE A 113 4.04 -25.72 2.56
C PHE A 113 3.38 -27.09 2.36
N SER A 114 4.12 -28.04 1.78
CA SER A 114 3.69 -29.44 1.87
C SER A 114 3.69 -29.89 3.34
N PRO A 115 2.78 -30.79 3.75
CA PRO A 115 2.74 -31.30 5.13
C PRO A 115 4.06 -31.93 5.59
N SER A 116 4.78 -32.58 4.68
CA SER A 116 6.13 -33.10 4.93
C SER A 116 7.14 -31.99 5.17
N ALA A 117 7.14 -30.94 4.35
CA ALA A 117 8.06 -29.82 4.55
C ALA A 117 7.76 -29.09 5.86
N LEU A 118 6.48 -28.90 6.22
CA LEU A 118 6.09 -28.22 7.45
C LEU A 118 6.59 -28.98 8.70
N ARG A 119 6.53 -30.31 8.68
CA ARG A 119 7.09 -31.18 9.73
C ARG A 119 8.58 -30.94 9.97
N ASP A 120 9.33 -30.65 8.90
CA ASP A 120 10.77 -30.39 8.97
C ASP A 120 11.09 -28.92 9.28
N VAL A 121 10.30 -27.99 8.75
CA VAL A 121 10.50 -26.53 8.91
C VAL A 121 10.22 -26.11 10.36
N LYS A 122 9.13 -26.60 10.97
CA LYS A 122 8.73 -26.25 12.35
C LYS A 122 9.89 -26.38 13.35
N PRO A 123 10.49 -27.57 13.57
CA PRO A 123 11.56 -27.74 14.56
C PRO A 123 12.83 -26.96 14.18
N LEU A 124 13.10 -26.74 12.88
CA LEU A 124 14.23 -25.92 12.45
C LEU A 124 14.06 -24.44 12.82
N VAL A 125 12.88 -23.87 12.61
CA VAL A 125 12.59 -22.48 13.00
C VAL A 125 12.72 -22.32 14.51
N ILE A 126 12.13 -23.22 15.30
CA ILE A 126 12.25 -23.22 16.76
C ILE A 126 13.72 -23.28 17.18
N SER A 127 14.48 -24.23 16.63
CA SER A 127 15.91 -24.35 16.90
C SER A 127 16.67 -23.07 16.58
N CYS A 128 16.37 -22.38 15.47
CA CYS A 128 17.00 -21.11 15.11
C CYS A 128 16.67 -19.98 16.11
N LEU A 129 15.46 -19.98 16.69
CA LEU A 129 15.04 -19.02 17.71
C LEU A 129 15.70 -19.29 19.06
N GLU A 130 16.07 -20.52 19.38
CA GLU A 130 16.63 -20.91 20.69
C GLU A 130 18.16 -20.83 20.77
N MET A 131 18.85 -20.69 19.63
CA MET A 131 20.31 -20.54 19.61
C MET A 131 20.76 -19.36 20.48
N GLU A 132 21.82 -19.57 21.24
CA GLU A 132 22.47 -18.54 22.06
C GLU A 132 23.09 -17.46 21.19
N GLU A 133 23.64 -17.82 20.02
CA GLU A 133 24.28 -16.90 19.07
C GLU A 133 23.28 -16.09 18.23
N THR A 134 21.98 -16.36 18.32
CA THR A 134 20.97 -15.61 17.58
C THR A 134 20.84 -14.20 18.16
N ARG A 135 21.26 -13.22 17.37
CA ARG A 135 21.23 -11.80 17.76
C ARG A 135 19.82 -11.24 17.73
N GLU A 136 19.58 -10.16 18.46
CA GLU A 136 18.30 -9.44 18.43
C GLU A 136 17.92 -8.95 17.01
N SER A 137 18.91 -8.52 16.21
CA SER A 137 18.70 -8.16 14.80
C SER A 137 18.17 -9.32 13.96
N ASP A 138 18.62 -10.53 14.27
CA ASP A 138 18.24 -11.75 13.56
C ASP A 138 16.83 -12.16 14.00
N ILE A 139 16.50 -12.02 15.29
CA ILE A 139 15.13 -12.22 15.83
C ILE A 139 14.10 -11.32 15.13
N LYS A 140 14.44 -10.05 14.85
CA LYS A 140 13.55 -9.11 14.13
C LYS A 140 13.18 -9.59 12.72
N ILE A 141 14.02 -10.43 12.11
CA ILE A 141 13.76 -11.08 10.81
C ILE A 141 13.09 -12.44 11.02
N LEU A 142 13.61 -13.27 11.92
CA LEU A 142 13.08 -14.60 12.22
C LEU A 142 11.62 -14.56 12.63
N ARG A 143 11.17 -13.56 13.39
CA ARG A 143 9.74 -13.40 13.73
C ARG A 143 8.82 -13.32 12.51
N ARG A 144 9.29 -12.78 11.37
CA ARG A 144 8.52 -12.73 10.12
C ARG A 144 8.44 -14.10 9.45
N ILE A 145 9.51 -14.88 9.53
CA ILE A 145 9.56 -16.26 9.06
C ILE A 145 8.63 -17.12 9.93
N VAL A 146 8.69 -16.97 11.27
CA VAL A 146 7.77 -17.60 12.21
C VAL A 146 6.33 -17.26 11.87
N SER A 147 6.01 -16.00 11.63
CA SER A 147 4.68 -15.55 11.20
C SER A 147 4.20 -16.28 9.94
N PHE A 148 5.08 -16.47 8.96
CA PHE A 148 4.75 -17.17 7.71
C PHE A 148 4.49 -18.66 7.96
N VAL A 149 5.33 -19.31 8.75
CA VAL A 149 5.16 -20.73 9.09
C VAL A 149 3.92 -20.93 9.97
N ALA A 150 3.68 -20.06 10.95
CA ALA A 150 2.50 -20.12 11.82
C ALA A 150 1.20 -19.97 11.04
N TYR A 151 1.17 -19.09 10.03
CA TYR A 151 0.04 -18.98 9.11
C TYR A 151 -0.21 -20.29 8.36
N ASN A 152 0.85 -20.93 7.85
CA ASN A 152 0.75 -22.22 7.16
C ASN A 152 0.27 -23.34 8.10
N VAL A 153 0.75 -23.37 9.35
CA VAL A 153 0.28 -24.31 10.37
C VAL A 153 -1.21 -24.11 10.64
N GLY A 154 -1.64 -22.87 10.90
CA GLY A 154 -3.05 -22.57 11.19
C GLY A 154 -4.01 -22.87 10.03
N MET A 155 -3.51 -22.94 8.79
CA MET A 155 -4.31 -23.31 7.61
C MET A 155 -4.38 -24.83 7.37
N LEU A 156 -3.37 -25.59 7.82
CA LEU A 156 -3.18 -27.00 7.44
C LEU A 156 -3.33 -27.99 8.61
N GLU A 157 -3.15 -27.55 9.85
CA GLU A 157 -3.18 -28.40 11.05
C GLU A 157 -4.22 -27.86 12.05
N GLU A 158 -5.21 -28.69 12.42
CA GLU A 158 -6.28 -28.33 13.37
C GLU A 158 -5.79 -28.14 14.83
N GLY A 159 -4.53 -28.47 15.14
CA GLY A 159 -3.98 -28.53 16.50
C GLY A 159 -3.08 -27.36 16.93
N GLY A 160 -2.91 -26.33 16.09
CA GLY A 160 -1.99 -25.21 16.39
C GLY A 160 -0.52 -25.61 16.40
N TRP A 161 0.34 -24.82 17.07
CA TRP A 161 1.79 -25.03 17.13
C TRP A 161 2.28 -25.07 18.59
N GLU A 162 2.19 -26.23 19.24
CA GLU A 162 2.55 -26.40 20.66
C GLU A 162 4.04 -26.12 20.92
N GLU A 163 4.94 -26.54 20.03
CA GLU A 163 6.37 -26.30 20.17
C GLU A 163 6.71 -24.81 20.14
N LEU A 164 5.95 -24.01 19.37
CA LEU A 164 6.10 -22.56 19.38
C LEU A 164 5.64 -21.95 20.71
N ASN A 165 4.59 -22.47 21.32
CA ASN A 165 4.15 -22.05 22.66
C ASN A 165 5.25 -22.31 23.69
N GLY A 166 5.85 -23.50 23.69
CA GLY A 166 6.99 -23.84 24.54
C GLY A 166 8.20 -22.94 24.30
N CYS A 167 8.53 -22.65 23.04
CA CYS A 167 9.64 -21.77 22.66
C CYS A 167 9.43 -20.33 23.15
N ILE A 168 8.23 -19.75 22.94
CA ILE A 168 7.91 -18.40 23.42
C ILE A 168 8.01 -18.34 24.94
N LEU A 169 7.54 -19.37 25.65
CA LEU A 169 7.63 -19.46 27.11
C LEU A 169 9.10 -19.48 27.57
N GLY A 170 9.93 -20.36 26.99
CA GLY A 170 11.36 -20.44 27.33
C GLY A 170 12.13 -19.17 26.99
N LEU A 171 11.80 -18.51 25.88
CA LEU A 171 12.35 -17.20 25.55
C LEU A 171 11.89 -16.12 26.53
N THR A 172 10.66 -16.21 27.05
CA THR A 172 10.15 -15.22 28.02
C THR A 172 10.93 -15.27 29.32
N ASP A 173 11.33 -16.47 29.77
CA ASP A 173 12.11 -16.64 31.00
C ASP A 173 13.59 -16.27 30.84
N THR A 174 14.17 -16.43 29.65
CA THR A 174 15.60 -16.22 29.40
C THR A 174 15.93 -14.88 28.76
N SER A 175 15.06 -14.39 27.87
CA SER A 175 15.25 -13.17 27.08
C SER A 175 13.91 -12.56 26.64
N PRO A 176 13.20 -11.86 27.56
CA PRO A 176 11.84 -11.36 27.32
C PRO A 176 11.67 -10.57 26.02
N CYS A 177 12.61 -9.70 25.66
CA CYS A 177 12.54 -8.93 24.41
C CYS A 177 12.52 -9.81 23.15
N ARG A 178 13.21 -10.96 23.15
CA ARG A 178 13.17 -11.92 22.04
C ARG A 178 11.78 -12.55 21.95
N ALA A 179 11.20 -12.94 23.09
CA ALA A 179 9.85 -13.47 23.15
C ALA A 179 8.81 -12.47 22.64
N PHE A 180 8.90 -11.20 23.06
CA PHE A 180 8.02 -10.12 22.59
C PHE A 180 8.05 -9.98 21.08
N HIS A 181 9.23 -10.00 20.47
CA HIS A 181 9.35 -9.93 19.02
C HIS A 181 8.65 -11.07 18.30
N VAL A 182 8.80 -12.30 18.77
CA VAL A 182 8.15 -13.48 18.19
C VAL A 182 6.64 -13.39 18.38
N PHE A 183 6.19 -13.17 19.62
CA PHE A 183 4.77 -13.06 19.98
C PHE A 183 4.03 -12.01 19.14
N LEU A 184 4.64 -10.84 18.93
CA LEU A 184 4.04 -9.75 18.16
C LEU A 184 3.72 -10.09 16.70
N ASP A 185 4.43 -11.03 16.09
CA ASP A 185 4.23 -11.38 14.67
C ASP A 185 3.47 -12.71 14.49
N VAL A 186 3.11 -13.41 15.58
CA VAL A 186 2.24 -14.58 15.52
C VAL A 186 0.85 -14.17 15.03
N PRO A 187 0.36 -14.69 13.89
CA PRO A 187 -0.91 -14.26 13.34
C PRO A 187 -2.09 -14.86 14.14
N ALA A 188 -3.18 -14.10 14.30
CA ALA A 188 -4.41 -14.56 14.96
C ALA A 188 -5.29 -15.32 13.96
N VAL A 189 -4.77 -16.44 13.45
CA VAL A 189 -5.38 -17.21 12.34
C VAL A 189 -6.41 -18.21 12.84
N CYS A 190 -6.21 -18.73 14.05
CA CYS A 190 -7.10 -19.67 14.72
C CYS A 190 -7.22 -19.23 16.18
N ASP A 191 -8.43 -19.38 16.73
CA ASP A 191 -8.65 -19.27 18.16
C ASP A 191 -7.76 -20.30 18.88
N ASP A 192 -7.20 -19.93 20.03
CA ASP A 192 -6.30 -20.78 20.84
C ASP A 192 -4.92 -21.14 20.24
N PHE A 193 -4.47 -20.50 19.14
CA PHE A 193 -3.13 -20.77 18.58
C PHE A 193 -1.99 -20.50 19.59
N ILE A 194 -2.16 -19.49 20.44
CA ILE A 194 -1.32 -19.25 21.60
C ILE A 194 -2.12 -19.51 22.87
N THR A 195 -1.58 -20.37 23.73
CA THR A 195 -2.21 -20.80 24.96
C THR A 195 -2.24 -19.67 26.00
N LEU A 196 -3.30 -19.65 26.83
CA LEU A 196 -3.47 -18.65 27.89
C LEU A 196 -2.26 -18.54 28.86
N PRO A 197 -1.60 -19.63 29.29
CA PRO A 197 -0.41 -19.54 30.15
C PRO A 197 0.74 -18.76 29.50
N VAL A 198 0.93 -18.91 28.19
CA VAL A 198 1.96 -18.15 27.44
C VAL A 198 1.58 -16.67 27.39
N ILE A 199 0.31 -16.36 27.10
CA ILE A 199 -0.20 -14.97 27.10
C ILE A 199 0.04 -14.31 28.46
N GLN A 200 -0.28 -14.99 29.56
CA GLN A 200 -0.09 -14.49 30.92
C GLN A 200 1.38 -14.23 31.23
N ARG A 201 2.26 -15.19 30.93
CA ARG A 201 3.69 -15.04 31.21
C ARG A 201 4.33 -13.90 30.40
N VAL A 202 3.98 -13.80 29.12
CA VAL A 202 4.43 -12.70 28.23
C VAL A 202 3.94 -11.35 28.75
N TYR A 203 2.69 -11.29 29.22
CA TYR A 203 2.11 -10.10 29.81
C TYR A 203 2.86 -9.66 31.08
N ASP A 204 3.11 -10.59 32.01
CA ASP A 204 3.78 -10.30 33.28
C ASP A 204 5.18 -9.70 33.05
N GLU A 205 5.97 -10.28 32.15
CA GLU A 205 7.29 -9.74 31.80
C GLU A 205 7.21 -8.40 31.08
N ALA A 206 6.26 -8.24 30.15
CA ALA A 206 6.08 -6.97 29.46
C ALA A 206 5.66 -5.86 30.45
N GLU A 207 4.80 -6.17 31.41
CA GLU A 207 4.43 -5.25 32.47
C GLU A 207 5.64 -4.86 33.34
N LEU A 208 6.50 -5.82 33.72
CA LEU A 208 7.72 -5.54 34.46
C LEU A 208 8.63 -4.56 33.70
N VAL A 209 8.77 -4.70 32.38
CA VAL A 209 9.51 -3.75 31.54
C VAL A 209 8.84 -2.36 31.56
N LEU A 210 7.52 -2.29 31.44
CA LEU A 210 6.78 -1.03 31.44
C LEU A 210 6.86 -0.28 32.77
N LEU A 211 6.82 -0.98 33.91
CA LEU A 211 6.96 -0.42 35.26
C LEU A 211 8.33 0.21 35.52
N ASN A 212 9.37 -0.33 34.87
CA ASN A 212 10.76 0.04 35.06
C ASN A 212 11.30 0.99 33.98
N ALA A 213 10.46 1.90 33.45
CA ALA A 213 10.79 2.88 32.40
C ALA A 213 12.08 3.71 32.61
N GLU A 214 12.57 3.84 33.84
CA GLU A 214 13.83 4.54 34.16
C GLU A 214 15.09 3.70 33.87
N ARG A 215 14.95 2.37 33.88
CA ARG A 215 16.04 1.40 33.74
C ARG A 215 16.10 0.76 32.35
N VAL A 216 15.09 0.97 31.53
CA VAL A 216 14.98 0.39 30.18
C VAL A 216 15.08 1.46 29.10
N GLY A 217 15.59 1.07 27.94
CA GLY A 217 15.62 1.96 26.77
C GLY A 217 14.22 2.19 26.21
N VAL A 218 14.05 3.29 25.47
CA VAL A 218 12.78 3.60 24.78
C VAL A 218 12.32 2.47 23.88
N GLN A 219 13.25 1.75 23.22
CA GLN A 219 12.92 0.67 22.30
C GLN A 219 12.32 -0.54 23.02
N ASP A 220 12.91 -0.98 24.14
CA ASP A 220 12.40 -2.11 24.93
C ASP A 220 11.04 -1.77 25.55
N TRP A 221 10.89 -0.54 26.02
CA TRP A 221 9.61 -0.07 26.56
C TRP A 221 8.51 -0.06 25.49
N VAL A 222 8.81 0.48 24.30
CA VAL A 222 7.87 0.50 23.16
C VAL A 222 7.53 -0.92 22.70
N LEU A 223 8.51 -1.83 22.69
CA LEU A 223 8.29 -3.23 22.36
C LEU A 223 7.34 -3.90 23.38
N ALA A 224 7.61 -3.75 24.67
CA ALA A 224 6.74 -4.26 25.73
C ALA A 224 5.33 -3.64 25.67
N PHE A 225 5.24 -2.35 25.34
CA PHE A 225 3.97 -1.65 25.17
C PHE A 225 3.13 -2.27 24.04
N GLN A 226 3.73 -2.49 22.87
CA GLN A 226 3.06 -3.16 21.75
C GLN A 226 2.62 -4.58 22.14
N THR A 227 3.46 -5.32 22.87
CA THR A 227 3.15 -6.67 23.34
C THR A 227 1.91 -6.69 24.21
N VAL A 228 1.82 -5.79 25.20
CA VAL A 228 0.67 -5.71 26.09
C VAL A 228 -0.60 -5.28 25.32
N VAL A 229 -0.49 -4.40 24.33
CA VAL A 229 -1.62 -4.06 23.46
C VAL A 229 -2.09 -5.30 22.69
N LYS A 230 -1.19 -6.10 22.13
CA LYS A 230 -1.54 -7.35 21.44
C LYS A 230 -2.19 -8.38 22.38
N VAL A 231 -1.69 -8.53 23.60
CA VAL A 231 -2.37 -9.33 24.64
C VAL A 231 -3.80 -8.84 24.84
N GLY A 232 -4.01 -7.52 24.88
CA GLY A 232 -5.34 -6.95 25.00
C GLY A 232 -6.25 -7.18 23.80
N VAL A 233 -5.70 -7.24 22.59
CA VAL A 233 -6.46 -7.66 21.41
C VAL A 233 -6.96 -9.10 21.56
N HIS A 234 -6.12 -10.02 22.06
CA HIS A 234 -6.54 -11.39 22.35
C HIS A 234 -7.58 -11.47 23.48
N ALA A 235 -7.61 -10.50 24.39
CA ALA A 235 -8.54 -10.44 25.52
C ALA A 235 -9.77 -9.54 25.27
N ALA A 236 -9.94 -8.98 24.07
CA ALA A 236 -10.94 -7.94 23.79
C ALA A 236 -12.39 -8.42 24.01
N ASP A 237 -12.65 -9.71 23.83
CA ASP A 237 -13.98 -10.32 24.01
C ASP A 237 -14.16 -10.95 25.41
N SER A 238 -13.23 -10.67 26.35
CA SER A 238 -13.23 -11.26 27.69
C SER A 238 -13.56 -10.25 28.78
N GLU A 239 -14.02 -10.74 29.93
CA GLU A 239 -14.25 -9.90 31.13
C GLU A 239 -12.98 -9.15 31.60
N MET A 240 -11.80 -9.58 31.17
CA MET A 240 -10.52 -8.96 31.51
C MET A 240 -10.24 -7.65 30.75
N GLU A 241 -10.99 -7.34 29.69
CA GLU A 241 -10.79 -6.17 28.82
C GLU A 241 -10.71 -4.85 29.62
N SER A 242 -11.70 -4.62 30.50
CA SER A 242 -11.82 -3.38 31.27
C SER A 242 -10.66 -3.20 32.26
N THR A 243 -10.26 -4.28 32.93
CA THR A 243 -9.17 -4.30 33.89
C THR A 243 -7.84 -4.05 33.20
N LEU A 244 -7.63 -4.70 32.05
CA LEU A 244 -6.42 -4.55 31.26
C LEU A 244 -6.28 -3.13 30.70
N MET A 245 -7.36 -2.54 30.16
CA MET A 245 -7.35 -1.16 29.69
C MET A 245 -6.90 -0.18 30.77
N GLU A 246 -7.45 -0.30 31.97
CA GLU A 246 -7.12 0.60 33.08
C GLU A 246 -5.68 0.40 33.55
N ARG A 247 -5.20 -0.84 33.55
CA ARG A 247 -3.82 -1.17 33.92
C ARG A 247 -2.81 -0.60 32.93
N ILE A 248 -3.03 -0.76 31.62
CA ILE A 248 -2.16 -0.18 30.59
C ILE A 248 -2.16 1.35 30.67
N ARG A 249 -3.33 1.96 30.89
CA ARG A 249 -3.44 3.42 31.06
C ARG A 249 -2.61 3.90 32.24
N LYS A 250 -2.65 3.21 33.39
CA LYS A 250 -1.82 3.54 34.56
C LYS A 250 -0.33 3.41 34.28
N LEU A 251 0.10 2.36 33.58
CA LEU A 251 1.51 2.19 33.20
C LEU A 251 2.01 3.36 32.34
N ALA A 252 1.19 3.82 31.39
CA ALA A 252 1.52 5.00 30.58
C ALA A 252 1.55 6.29 31.41
N ASP A 253 0.58 6.50 32.30
CA ASP A 253 0.52 7.65 33.21
C ASP A 253 1.74 7.74 34.14
N ASP A 254 2.14 6.60 34.71
CA ASP A 254 3.31 6.50 35.57
C ASP A 254 4.61 6.78 34.82
N ALA A 255 4.73 6.31 33.56
CA ALA A 255 5.86 6.66 32.71
C ALA A 255 5.95 8.19 32.47
N VAL A 256 4.81 8.85 32.22
CA VAL A 256 4.76 10.31 32.07
C VAL A 256 5.16 11.02 33.36
N LYS A 257 4.64 10.59 34.50
CA LYS A 257 4.99 11.16 35.82
C LYS A 257 6.48 11.03 36.16
N LYS A 258 7.12 9.95 35.69
CA LYS A 258 8.58 9.73 35.80
C LYS A 258 9.39 10.50 34.75
N GLY A 259 8.78 11.42 34.00
CA GLY A 259 9.45 12.23 32.98
C GLY A 259 9.76 11.47 31.68
N LYS A 260 9.26 10.24 31.50
CA LYS A 260 9.45 9.41 30.30
C LYS A 260 8.34 9.61 29.27
N GLY A 261 7.89 10.85 29.13
CA GLY A 261 6.82 11.22 28.21
C GLY A 261 7.06 10.81 26.76
N GLU A 262 8.31 10.92 26.31
CA GLU A 262 8.72 10.54 24.95
C GLU A 262 8.50 9.04 24.66
N PHE A 263 8.50 8.17 25.69
CA PHE A 263 8.26 6.74 25.52
C PHE A 263 6.82 6.48 25.09
N VAL A 264 5.87 7.20 25.68
CA VAL A 264 4.45 7.10 25.34
C VAL A 264 4.18 7.65 23.94
N ASP A 265 4.78 8.79 23.58
CA ASP A 265 4.63 9.38 22.24
C ASP A 265 5.18 8.44 21.17
N ARG A 266 6.38 7.89 21.40
CA ARG A 266 6.99 6.91 20.50
C ARG A 266 6.19 5.61 20.45
N GLY A 267 5.69 5.16 21.59
CA GLY A 267 4.84 3.98 21.71
C GLY A 267 3.58 4.09 20.86
N LEU A 268 2.87 5.23 20.92
CA LEU A 268 1.68 5.49 20.10
C LEU A 268 2.01 5.55 18.60
N GLN A 269 3.14 6.16 18.22
CA GLN A 269 3.60 6.24 16.83
C GLN A 269 3.94 4.85 16.27
N ASP A 270 4.74 4.07 17.00
CA ASP A 270 5.16 2.74 16.56
C ASP A 270 3.99 1.75 16.62
N LEU A 271 3.05 1.92 17.56
CA LEU A 271 1.82 1.15 17.64
C LEU A 271 0.99 1.28 16.35
N LYS A 272 0.87 2.49 15.78
CA LYS A 272 0.18 2.69 14.49
C LYS A 272 0.79 1.85 13.37
N THR A 273 2.12 1.84 13.28
CA THR A 273 2.85 1.06 12.26
C THR A 273 2.71 -0.44 12.50
N PHE A 274 2.76 -0.86 13.77
CA PHE A 274 2.52 -2.24 14.17
C PHE A 274 1.11 -2.71 13.78
N LEU A 275 0.07 -1.96 14.14
CA LEU A 275 -1.33 -2.31 13.89
C LEU A 275 -1.67 -2.33 12.40
N ALA A 276 -1.11 -1.43 11.60
CA ALA A 276 -1.28 -1.46 10.14
C ALA A 276 -0.76 -2.77 9.53
N ARG A 277 0.40 -3.23 10.03
CA ARG A 277 0.99 -4.50 9.58
C ARG A 277 0.24 -5.71 10.15
N ASP A 278 -0.06 -5.71 11.44
CA ASP A 278 -0.73 -6.84 12.08
C ASP A 278 -2.17 -7.02 11.59
N GLY A 279 -2.91 -5.91 11.38
CA GLY A 279 -4.23 -5.93 10.77
C GLY A 279 -4.25 -6.35 9.29
N SER A 280 -3.10 -6.31 8.59
CA SER A 280 -3.00 -6.91 7.25
C SER A 280 -2.86 -8.44 7.28
N LEU A 281 -2.42 -8.99 8.41
CA LEU A 281 -2.19 -10.43 8.60
C LEU A 281 -3.31 -11.10 9.38
N SER A 282 -3.94 -10.38 10.31
CA SER A 282 -5.00 -10.85 11.20
C SER A 282 -6.26 -10.03 10.95
N LYS A 283 -7.42 -10.69 10.82
CA LYS A 283 -8.70 -9.98 10.65
C LYS A 283 -9.24 -9.54 12.01
N TYR A 284 -9.03 -8.27 12.38
CA TYR A 284 -9.52 -7.75 13.65
C TYR A 284 -11.06 -7.62 13.63
N ASN A 285 -11.74 -8.16 14.63
CA ASN A 285 -13.20 -8.03 14.79
C ASN A 285 -13.60 -6.61 15.27
N LYS A 286 -14.89 -6.34 15.48
CA LYS A 286 -15.38 -4.99 15.85
C LYS A 286 -14.91 -4.62 17.26
N GLU A 287 -14.90 -5.58 18.15
CA GLU A 287 -14.59 -5.49 19.57
C GLU A 287 -13.09 -5.18 19.75
N GLN A 288 -12.22 -5.95 19.12
CA GLN A 288 -10.77 -5.72 19.04
C GLN A 288 -10.42 -4.34 18.49
N ARG A 289 -11.08 -3.91 17.40
CA ARG A 289 -10.85 -2.56 16.83
C ARG A 289 -11.30 -1.46 17.80
N THR A 290 -12.41 -1.68 18.48
CA THR A 290 -12.95 -0.75 19.48
C THR A 290 -12.02 -0.64 20.68
N PHE A 291 -11.58 -1.79 21.21
CA PHE A 291 -10.61 -1.90 22.30
C PHE A 291 -9.35 -1.10 22.00
N VAL A 292 -8.69 -1.35 20.86
CA VAL A 292 -7.42 -0.69 20.52
C VAL A 292 -7.61 0.83 20.33
N ALA A 293 -8.70 1.25 19.68
CA ALA A 293 -8.99 2.67 19.49
C ALA A 293 -9.28 3.39 20.81
N GLU A 294 -10.00 2.75 21.73
CA GLU A 294 -10.32 3.31 23.04
C GLU A 294 -9.09 3.34 23.96
N LEU A 295 -8.30 2.27 23.96
CA LEU A 295 -7.04 2.20 24.68
C LEU A 295 -6.10 3.33 24.25
N ALA A 296 -5.93 3.53 22.94
CA ALA A 296 -5.11 4.61 22.41
C ALA A 296 -5.60 6.00 22.83
N PHE A 297 -6.91 6.22 22.86
CA PHE A 297 -7.50 7.48 23.33
C PHE A 297 -7.24 7.73 24.82
N LYS A 298 -7.36 6.68 25.64
CA LYS A 298 -7.06 6.74 27.09
C LYS A 298 -5.59 7.04 27.34
N ILE A 299 -4.68 6.40 26.61
CA ILE A 299 -3.23 6.63 26.73
C ILE A 299 -2.84 8.02 26.24
N ALA A 300 -3.41 8.48 25.12
CA ALA A 300 -3.21 9.85 24.65
C ALA A 300 -3.65 10.88 25.68
N SER A 301 -4.59 10.54 26.57
CA SER A 301 -5.02 11.42 27.67
C SER A 301 -4.00 11.60 28.78
N CYS A 302 -3.00 10.72 28.88
CA CYS A 302 -1.86 10.90 29.79
C CYS A 302 -0.85 11.94 29.27
N ARG A 303 -0.85 12.22 27.95
CA ARG A 303 0.09 13.14 27.29
C ARG A 303 -0.53 14.46 26.86
N HIS A 304 -1.78 14.41 26.41
CA HIS A 304 -2.44 15.54 25.76
C HIS A 304 -3.67 15.98 26.56
N GLU A 305 -3.63 17.20 27.08
CA GLU A 305 -4.80 17.83 27.71
C GLU A 305 -5.89 18.13 26.66
N SER A 306 -5.47 18.50 25.45
CA SER A 306 -6.35 18.84 24.34
C SER A 306 -7.20 17.66 23.89
N LYS A 307 -8.53 17.82 23.94
CA LYS A 307 -9.48 16.85 23.38
C LYS A 307 -9.27 16.64 21.87
N LYS A 308 -8.76 17.65 21.15
CA LYS A 308 -8.51 17.58 19.70
C LYS A 308 -7.36 16.63 19.38
N GLU A 309 -6.28 16.68 20.14
CA GLU A 309 -5.10 15.83 19.94
C GLU A 309 -5.41 14.37 20.26
N ARG A 310 -6.12 14.13 21.38
CA ARG A 310 -6.59 12.77 21.73
C ARG A 310 -7.48 12.15 20.67
N LYS A 311 -8.42 12.94 20.12
CA LYS A 311 -9.29 12.50 19.02
C LYS A 311 -8.49 12.23 17.74
N LYS A 312 -7.44 13.01 17.47
CA LYS A 312 -6.55 12.79 16.33
C LYS A 312 -5.87 11.42 16.43
N VAL A 313 -5.24 11.11 17.57
CA VAL A 313 -4.61 9.80 17.80
C VAL A 313 -5.61 8.66 17.64
N LYS A 314 -6.79 8.77 18.27
CA LYS A 314 -7.88 7.78 18.11
C LYS A 314 -8.24 7.59 16.62
N SER A 315 -8.42 8.67 15.88
CA SER A 315 -8.81 8.60 14.46
C SER A 315 -7.71 7.97 13.58
N GLU A 316 -6.44 8.24 13.86
CA GLU A 316 -5.33 7.68 13.10
C GLU A 316 -5.18 6.18 13.33
N ILE A 317 -5.38 5.71 14.56
CA ILE A 317 -5.37 4.28 14.88
C ILE A 317 -6.61 3.59 14.32
N SER A 318 -7.79 4.20 14.43
CA SER A 318 -8.98 3.67 13.77
C SER A 318 -8.84 3.61 12.25
N SER A 319 -8.14 4.55 11.62
CA SER A 319 -7.96 4.53 10.15
C SER A 319 -7.08 3.39 9.66
N VAL A 320 -6.08 2.96 10.43
CA VAL A 320 -5.21 1.84 10.03
C VAL A 320 -5.85 0.47 10.30
N LEU A 321 -6.85 0.44 11.19
CA LEU A 321 -7.64 -0.76 11.51
C LEU A 321 -8.93 -0.86 10.69
N ARG A 322 -9.34 0.21 10.01
CA ARG A 322 -10.45 0.19 9.07
C ARG A 322 -9.96 -0.49 7.79
N LYS A 323 -10.73 -1.47 7.31
CA LYS A 323 -10.67 -1.84 5.90
C LYS A 323 -10.87 -0.55 5.08
N PRO A 324 -10.26 -0.40 3.90
CA PRO A 324 -10.66 0.64 2.97
C PRO A 324 -12.15 0.44 2.66
N ASN A 325 -13.04 1.16 3.37
CA ASN A 325 -14.45 1.25 3.00
C ASN A 325 -14.50 2.07 1.71
N MET A 326 -14.46 1.39 0.57
CA MET A 326 -15.20 1.83 -0.60
C MET A 326 -16.67 1.60 -0.28
N TYR A 327 -17.52 2.60 -0.55
CA TYR A 327 -18.94 2.69 -0.21
C TYR A 327 -19.23 3.26 1.18
N GLY A 328 -19.63 4.54 1.17
CA GLY A 328 -20.34 5.17 2.26
C GLY A 328 -21.76 4.66 2.29
N HIS A 329 -22.02 3.66 3.12
CA HIS A 329 -23.28 3.51 3.83
C HIS A 329 -22.93 3.20 5.29
N ASP A 330 -23.32 4.12 6.16
CA ASP A 330 -23.63 3.76 7.54
C ASP A 330 -24.95 2.99 7.43
N ASP A 331 -24.91 1.67 7.54
CA ASP A 331 -26.03 0.89 8.06
C ASP A 331 -25.47 -0.37 8.73
N ASP A 332 -25.87 -0.50 9.99
CA ASP A 332 -25.77 -1.69 10.82
C ASP A 332 -26.63 -2.82 10.20
N ASP A 333 -26.32 -4.06 10.61
CA ASP A 333 -27.05 -5.33 10.35
C ASP A 333 -26.94 -5.93 8.93
N ASP A 334 -26.18 -7.02 8.78
CA ASP A 334 -26.76 -8.37 8.88
C ASP A 334 -25.66 -9.44 8.85
N ASP A 335 -25.76 -10.40 9.77
CA ASP A 335 -25.06 -11.68 9.70
C ASP A 335 -25.67 -12.50 8.57
N ASN A 336 -25.02 -12.56 7.40
CA ASN A 336 -25.07 -13.76 6.58
C ASN A 336 -23.97 -13.82 5.51
N ASP A 337 -23.44 -15.03 5.36
CA ASP A 337 -22.43 -15.46 4.40
C ASP A 337 -22.63 -14.91 2.99
N HIS A 338 -21.55 -14.37 2.41
CA HIS A 338 -21.08 -14.89 1.12
C HIS A 338 -19.56 -14.73 0.98
N ILE A 339 -18.95 -15.85 0.63
CA ILE A 339 -17.59 -16.07 0.16
C ILE A 339 -17.36 -15.23 -1.12
N ALA A 340 -17.19 -13.92 -0.98
CA ALA A 340 -16.91 -13.00 -2.10
C ALA A 340 -15.74 -12.05 -1.84
N GLY A 341 -15.29 -11.90 -0.58
CA GLY A 341 -14.19 -10.99 -0.22
C GLY A 341 -12.76 -11.53 -0.40
N GLY A 342 -12.59 -12.83 -0.72
CA GLY A 342 -11.26 -13.43 -0.94
C GLY A 342 -10.67 -13.05 -2.29
N PHE A 343 -11.49 -13.14 -3.35
CA PHE A 343 -11.06 -12.89 -4.72
C PHE A 343 -10.60 -11.44 -4.93
N GLU A 344 -11.30 -10.45 -4.38
CA GLU A 344 -10.91 -9.04 -4.55
C GLU A 344 -9.61 -8.66 -3.82
N ILE A 345 -9.34 -9.29 -2.66
CA ILE A 345 -8.08 -9.09 -1.91
C ILE A 345 -6.93 -9.78 -2.63
N ASP A 346 -7.12 -11.01 -3.08
CA ASP A 346 -6.15 -11.75 -3.88
C ASP A 346 -5.88 -11.04 -5.21
N TRP A 347 -6.89 -10.42 -5.83
CA TRP A 347 -6.78 -9.62 -7.04
C TRP A 347 -6.04 -8.31 -6.82
N CYS A 348 -6.33 -7.59 -5.72
CA CYS A 348 -5.54 -6.41 -5.31
C CYS A 348 -4.07 -6.77 -5.06
N ASN A 349 -3.81 -7.91 -4.41
CA ASN A 349 -2.45 -8.39 -4.15
C ASN A 349 -1.75 -8.75 -5.46
N HIS A 350 -2.40 -9.48 -6.36
CA HIS A 350 -1.88 -9.81 -7.69
C HIS A 350 -1.52 -8.54 -8.46
N LEU A 351 -2.43 -7.57 -8.57
CA LEU A 351 -2.18 -6.28 -9.23
C LEU A 351 -1.12 -5.44 -8.51
N SER A 352 -0.88 -5.67 -7.21
CA SER A 352 0.20 -5.02 -6.46
C SER A 352 1.57 -5.64 -6.73
N THR A 353 1.63 -6.91 -7.16
CA THR A 353 2.87 -7.55 -7.64
C THR A 353 3.25 -7.12 -9.05
N LEU A 354 2.27 -6.77 -9.89
CA LEU A 354 2.52 -6.21 -11.22
C LEU A 354 3.13 -4.81 -11.07
N SER A 355 4.41 -4.68 -11.44
CA SER A 355 5.12 -3.40 -11.41
C SER A 355 5.01 -2.65 -12.75
N SER A 356 4.41 -3.28 -13.77
CA SER A 356 4.22 -2.70 -15.10
C SER A 356 2.87 -1.98 -15.22
N PRO A 357 2.83 -0.65 -15.37
CA PRO A 357 1.60 0.10 -15.64
C PRO A 357 0.86 -0.40 -16.88
N LEU A 358 1.61 -0.86 -17.88
CA LEU A 358 1.06 -1.35 -19.14
C LEU A 358 0.26 -2.64 -18.98
N GLU A 359 0.75 -3.57 -18.17
CA GLU A 359 0.05 -4.83 -17.89
C GLU A 359 -1.25 -4.59 -17.14
N ILE A 360 -1.24 -3.69 -16.16
CA ILE A 360 -2.44 -3.34 -15.39
C ILE A 360 -3.49 -2.67 -16.29
N LEU A 361 -3.08 -1.79 -17.21
CA LEU A 361 -4.00 -1.18 -18.17
C LEU A 361 -4.59 -2.22 -19.14
N ARG A 362 -3.78 -3.18 -19.59
CA ARG A 362 -4.27 -4.29 -20.43
C ARG A 362 -5.33 -5.10 -19.71
N ILE A 363 -5.12 -5.42 -18.43
CA ILE A 363 -6.11 -6.12 -17.59
C ILE A 363 -7.41 -5.31 -17.52
N PHE A 364 -7.34 -4.00 -17.28
CA PHE A 364 -8.52 -3.14 -17.28
C PHE A 364 -9.28 -3.17 -18.62
N ALA A 365 -8.56 -3.24 -19.74
CA ALA A 365 -9.12 -3.24 -21.08
C ALA A 365 -9.79 -4.58 -21.49
N VAL A 366 -9.63 -5.67 -20.72
CA VAL A 366 -10.27 -6.96 -21.03
C VAL A 366 -11.77 -6.91 -20.74
N THR A 367 -12.59 -7.00 -21.78
CA THR A 367 -14.07 -6.92 -21.66
C THR A 367 -14.71 -8.12 -20.98
N ASP A 368 -14.02 -9.26 -20.93
CA ASP A 368 -14.53 -10.52 -20.36
C ASP A 368 -14.34 -10.61 -18.84
N LEU A 369 -13.70 -9.61 -18.21
CA LEU A 369 -13.52 -9.53 -16.77
C LEU A 369 -14.70 -8.82 -16.07
N GLU A 370 -15.01 -9.30 -14.86
CA GLU A 370 -15.99 -8.68 -13.98
C GLU A 370 -15.68 -7.19 -13.74
N GLU A 371 -16.75 -6.40 -13.62
CA GLU A 371 -16.64 -4.95 -13.45
C GLU A 371 -15.82 -4.55 -12.22
N SER A 372 -15.99 -5.27 -11.10
CA SER A 372 -15.22 -5.09 -9.86
C SER A 372 -13.72 -5.30 -10.07
N SER A 373 -13.35 -6.33 -10.84
CA SER A 373 -11.95 -6.65 -11.15
C SER A 373 -11.29 -5.57 -12.00
N ARG A 374 -12.03 -5.03 -12.96
CA ARG A 374 -11.59 -3.88 -13.77
C ARG A 374 -11.47 -2.61 -12.94
N GLU A 375 -12.42 -2.37 -12.03
CA GLU A 375 -12.38 -1.21 -11.14
C GLU A 375 -11.14 -1.23 -10.22
N VAL A 376 -10.80 -2.38 -9.67
CA VAL A 376 -9.57 -2.55 -8.86
C VAL A 376 -8.32 -2.29 -9.71
N ALA A 377 -8.26 -2.81 -10.95
CA ALA A 377 -7.13 -2.61 -11.85
C ALA A 377 -6.91 -1.13 -12.17
N ILE A 378 -7.95 -0.38 -12.56
CA ILE A 378 -7.80 1.03 -12.91
C ILE A 378 -7.43 1.90 -11.69
N ARG A 379 -7.96 1.57 -10.50
CA ARG A 379 -7.58 2.25 -9.24
C ARG A 379 -6.13 1.99 -8.85
N ARG A 380 -5.64 0.75 -9.06
CA ARG A 380 -4.23 0.41 -8.82
C ARG A 380 -3.31 1.14 -9.79
N LEU A 381 -3.67 1.20 -11.07
CA LEU A 381 -2.92 1.96 -12.07
C LEU A 381 -2.84 3.44 -11.69
N ASN A 382 -3.96 4.03 -11.28
CA ASN A 382 -4.01 5.41 -10.82
C ASN A 382 -3.06 5.66 -9.64
N LEU A 383 -3.04 4.76 -8.66
CA LEU A 383 -2.14 4.87 -7.51
C LEU A 383 -0.66 4.86 -7.94
N LEU A 384 -0.27 3.95 -8.84
CA LEU A 384 1.10 3.86 -9.35
C LEU A 384 1.53 5.13 -10.10
N LEU A 385 0.66 5.63 -10.99
CA LEU A 385 0.93 6.84 -11.76
C LEU A 385 0.91 8.12 -10.90
N SER A 386 0.10 8.13 -9.84
CA SER A 386 0.08 9.21 -8.84
C SER A 386 1.34 9.23 -8.00
N ASP A 387 1.85 8.07 -7.58
CA ASP A 387 3.14 7.95 -6.90
C ASP A 387 4.30 8.41 -7.81
N HIS A 388 4.19 8.18 -9.12
CA HIS A 388 5.13 8.74 -10.09
C HIS A 388 5.03 10.27 -10.22
N THR A 389 3.82 10.80 -10.39
CA THR A 389 3.57 12.26 -10.49
C THR A 389 4.04 12.99 -9.23
N THR A 390 3.93 12.34 -8.06
CA THR A 390 4.41 12.86 -6.77
C THR A 390 5.89 12.57 -6.49
N LYS A 391 6.62 12.03 -7.48
CA LYS A 391 8.07 11.72 -7.44
C LYS A 391 8.48 10.70 -6.38
N LYS A 392 7.57 9.84 -5.94
CA LYS A 392 7.88 8.72 -5.03
C LYS A 392 8.45 7.52 -5.79
N VAL A 393 8.03 7.34 -7.04
CA VAL A 393 8.48 6.29 -7.96
C VAL A 393 8.85 6.92 -9.30
N VAL A 394 9.83 6.37 -10.01
CA VAL A 394 10.17 6.83 -11.36
C VAL A 394 9.66 5.78 -12.35
N ILE A 395 8.79 6.21 -13.27
CA ILE A 395 8.32 5.42 -14.40
C ILE A 395 8.91 6.08 -15.64
N GLU A 396 9.48 5.29 -16.54
CA GLU A 396 10.08 5.84 -17.76
C GLU A 396 9.02 6.44 -18.68
N VAL A 397 9.35 7.56 -19.35
CA VAL A 397 8.49 8.22 -20.33
C VAL A 397 8.11 7.28 -21.49
N SER A 398 9.00 6.34 -21.84
CA SER A 398 8.76 5.26 -22.81
C SER A 398 7.51 4.43 -22.46
N VAL A 399 7.28 4.16 -21.17
CA VAL A 399 6.11 3.42 -20.68
C VAL A 399 4.85 4.29 -20.81
N MET A 400 4.95 5.58 -20.48
CA MET A 400 3.82 6.51 -20.63
C MET A 400 3.34 6.58 -22.08
N ARG A 401 4.28 6.61 -23.03
CA ARG A 401 3.98 6.55 -24.47
C ARG A 401 3.25 5.28 -24.86
N GLN A 402 3.64 4.13 -24.29
CA GLN A 402 2.96 2.85 -24.54
C GLN A 402 1.54 2.80 -23.96
N LEU A 403 1.24 3.56 -22.91
CA LEU A 403 -0.11 3.64 -22.33
C LEU A 403 -1.07 4.46 -23.21
N GLN A 404 -0.59 5.46 -23.95
CA GLN A 404 -1.41 6.39 -24.73
C GLN A 404 -2.44 5.71 -25.65
N PRO A 405 -2.08 4.81 -26.57
CA PRO A 405 -3.05 4.21 -27.49
C PRO A 405 -4.10 3.34 -26.77
N LEU A 406 -3.70 2.62 -25.72
CA LEU A 406 -4.61 1.79 -24.92
C LEU A 406 -5.60 2.65 -24.12
N LEU A 407 -5.16 3.79 -23.59
CA LEU A 407 -6.05 4.72 -22.89
C LEU A 407 -7.08 5.32 -23.84
N ILE A 408 -6.67 5.72 -25.05
CA ILE A 408 -7.60 6.21 -26.08
C ILE A 408 -8.60 5.13 -26.48
N SER A 409 -8.16 3.87 -26.60
CA SER A 409 -9.06 2.74 -26.84
C SER A 409 -10.06 2.59 -25.69
N CYS A 410 -9.60 2.59 -24.43
CA CYS A 410 -10.46 2.46 -23.25
C CYS A 410 -11.51 3.59 -23.15
N LEU A 411 -11.16 4.79 -23.62
CA LEU A 411 -12.06 5.94 -23.65
C LEU A 411 -13.11 5.85 -24.78
N LYS A 412 -12.77 5.24 -25.91
CA LYS A 412 -13.65 5.13 -27.10
C LYS A 412 -14.54 3.88 -27.10
N GLU A 413 -14.18 2.85 -26.35
CA GLU A 413 -14.82 1.54 -26.44
C GLU A 413 -16.22 1.54 -25.82
N ASP A 414 -17.25 1.54 -26.67
CA ASP A 414 -18.66 1.48 -26.25
C ASP A 414 -19.05 0.11 -25.63
N ARG A 415 -18.24 -0.94 -25.85
CA ARG A 415 -18.43 -2.29 -25.25
C ARG A 415 -17.84 -2.43 -23.85
N LEU A 416 -16.88 -1.58 -23.49
CA LEU A 416 -16.33 -1.49 -22.15
C LEU A 416 -17.44 -0.85 -21.29
N SER A 417 -18.20 -1.66 -20.56
CA SER A 417 -19.14 -1.15 -19.55
C SER A 417 -18.32 -0.49 -18.44
N VAL A 418 -18.02 0.81 -18.62
CA VAL A 418 -17.29 1.62 -17.66
C VAL A 418 -18.32 2.39 -16.84
N SER A 419 -18.54 1.99 -15.59
CA SER A 419 -19.31 2.80 -14.65
C SER A 419 -18.70 4.18 -14.45
N ASP A 420 -19.53 5.14 -14.04
CA ASP A 420 -19.10 6.51 -13.75
C ASP A 420 -17.93 6.58 -12.76
N SER A 421 -17.85 5.61 -11.83
CA SER A 421 -16.75 5.48 -10.88
C SER A 421 -15.43 5.18 -11.60
N MET A 422 -15.40 4.15 -12.44
CA MET A 422 -14.22 3.78 -13.23
C MET A 422 -13.85 4.87 -14.24
N PHE A 423 -14.84 5.50 -14.87
CA PHE A 423 -14.58 6.58 -15.83
C PHE A 423 -13.91 7.78 -15.14
N LYS A 424 -14.30 8.07 -13.89
CA LYS A 424 -13.62 9.10 -13.09
C LYS A 424 -12.16 8.78 -12.85
N VAL A 425 -11.87 7.55 -12.41
CA VAL A 425 -10.49 7.10 -12.19
C VAL A 425 -9.70 7.08 -13.51
N LEU A 426 -10.32 6.68 -14.62
CA LEU A 426 -9.71 6.70 -15.95
C LEU A 426 -9.30 8.13 -16.35
N GLY A 427 -10.12 9.14 -16.04
CA GLY A 427 -9.75 10.53 -16.26
C GLY A 427 -8.54 11.00 -15.44
N GLU A 428 -8.38 10.51 -14.20
CA GLU A 428 -7.19 10.78 -13.38
C GLU A 428 -5.94 10.09 -13.96
N VAL A 429 -6.08 8.85 -14.43
CA VAL A 429 -5.01 8.11 -15.13
C VAL A 429 -4.57 8.86 -16.39
N VAL A 430 -5.51 9.35 -17.20
CA VAL A 430 -5.23 10.18 -18.38
C VAL A 430 -4.46 11.43 -17.99
N PHE A 431 -4.85 12.10 -16.90
CA PHE A 431 -4.10 13.26 -16.39
C PHE A 431 -2.65 12.92 -16.08
N HIS A 432 -2.38 11.82 -15.38
CA HIS A 432 -1.01 11.45 -15.00
C HIS A 432 -0.13 11.18 -16.23
N VAL A 433 -0.64 10.44 -17.21
CA VAL A 433 0.08 10.17 -18.47
C VAL A 433 0.26 11.47 -19.26
N ALA A 434 -0.77 12.29 -19.36
CA ALA A 434 -0.70 13.55 -20.10
C ALA A 434 0.25 14.55 -19.44
N ASN A 435 0.28 14.62 -18.10
CA ASN A 435 1.19 15.48 -17.36
C ASN A 435 2.65 15.11 -17.62
N GLU A 436 2.98 13.81 -17.67
CA GLU A 436 4.36 13.37 -17.94
C GLU A 436 4.73 13.57 -19.42
N VAL A 437 3.87 13.17 -20.35
CA VAL A 437 4.18 13.27 -21.80
C VAL A 437 4.24 14.72 -22.26
N LEU A 438 3.27 15.55 -21.88
CA LEU A 438 3.17 16.94 -22.35
C LEU A 438 4.12 17.92 -21.64
N SER A 439 4.67 17.54 -20.48
CA SER A 439 5.69 18.36 -19.80
C SER A 439 7.10 18.17 -20.38
N ASN A 440 7.33 17.10 -21.15
CA ASN A 440 8.61 16.82 -21.79
C ASN A 440 8.69 17.58 -23.13
N LYS A 441 9.61 18.55 -23.22
CA LYS A 441 9.76 19.49 -24.36
C LYS A 441 10.26 18.84 -25.67
N GLU A 442 10.50 17.52 -25.66
CA GLU A 442 10.92 16.74 -26.82
C GLU A 442 9.68 16.21 -27.56
N GLU A 443 9.02 17.12 -28.29
CA GLU A 443 8.16 16.89 -29.46
C GLU A 443 6.91 15.96 -29.40
N ASP A 444 6.45 15.45 -28.26
CA ASP A 444 5.22 14.62 -28.23
C ASP A 444 3.98 15.34 -27.68
N THR A 445 3.20 15.95 -28.58
CA THR A 445 1.80 16.32 -28.31
C THR A 445 0.91 15.09 -28.51
N TRP A 446 0.20 14.65 -27.46
CA TRP A 446 -0.76 13.55 -27.50
C TRP A 446 -2.02 13.90 -28.33
N PHE A 447 -1.88 14.01 -29.64
CA PHE A 447 -2.94 14.45 -30.56
C PHE A 447 -4.21 13.61 -30.48
N ASP A 448 -4.07 12.29 -30.31
CA ASP A 448 -5.22 11.38 -30.19
C ASP A 448 -6.15 11.74 -29.01
N LEU A 449 -5.60 12.30 -27.92
CA LEU A 449 -6.39 12.76 -26.79
C LEU A 449 -7.22 14.00 -27.15
N TRP A 450 -6.62 14.95 -27.87
CA TRP A 450 -7.33 16.13 -28.35
C TRP A 450 -8.41 15.77 -29.36
N ASP A 451 -8.11 14.88 -30.31
CA ASP A 451 -9.07 14.36 -31.27
C ASP A 451 -10.21 13.61 -30.60
N TYR A 452 -9.91 12.83 -29.56
CA TYR A 452 -10.94 12.21 -28.73
C TYR A 452 -11.84 13.27 -28.06
N ILE A 453 -11.28 14.28 -27.38
CA ILE A 453 -12.08 15.32 -26.71
C ILE A 453 -12.95 16.07 -27.72
N VAL A 454 -12.40 16.48 -28.86
CA VAL A 454 -13.13 17.22 -29.90
C VAL A 454 -14.24 16.38 -30.51
N SER A 455 -13.96 15.11 -30.83
CA SER A 455 -14.97 14.20 -31.39
C SER A 455 -16.09 13.93 -30.39
N GLN A 456 -15.75 13.66 -29.12
CA GLN A 456 -16.72 13.35 -28.09
C GLN A 456 -17.51 14.55 -27.58
N CYS A 457 -17.05 15.80 -27.80
CA CYS A 457 -17.84 16.99 -27.49
C CYS A 457 -19.22 17.00 -28.19
N LYS A 458 -19.36 16.30 -29.32
CA LYS A 458 -20.63 16.23 -30.08
C LYS A 458 -21.53 15.07 -29.64
N THR A 459 -20.95 13.98 -29.15
CA THR A 459 -21.65 12.71 -28.89
C THR A 459 -21.77 12.39 -27.41
N GLN A 460 -20.69 12.56 -26.65
CA GLN A 460 -20.59 12.27 -25.21
C GLN A 460 -20.02 13.49 -24.47
N PHE A 461 -20.71 14.64 -24.59
CA PHE A 461 -20.23 15.94 -24.12
C PHE A 461 -19.77 15.93 -22.65
N GLU A 462 -20.55 15.33 -21.75
CA GLU A 462 -20.22 15.29 -20.31
C GLU A 462 -18.91 14.54 -20.03
N LYS A 463 -18.70 13.41 -20.72
CA LYS A 463 -17.46 12.62 -20.62
C LYS A 463 -16.27 13.36 -21.21
N ALA A 464 -16.44 14.00 -22.36
CA ALA A 464 -15.39 14.81 -22.99
C ALA A 464 -14.97 15.98 -22.09
N VAL A 465 -15.94 16.69 -21.52
CA VAL A 465 -15.70 17.79 -20.58
C VAL A 465 -15.02 17.27 -19.32
N TYR A 466 -15.44 16.13 -18.78
CA TYR A 466 -14.82 15.55 -17.60
C TYR A 466 -13.34 15.22 -17.83
N ILE A 467 -12.99 14.57 -18.93
CA ILE A 467 -11.59 14.28 -19.28
C ILE A 467 -10.79 15.58 -19.40
N PHE A 468 -11.32 16.59 -20.08
CA PHE A 468 -10.67 17.89 -20.17
C PHE A 468 -10.48 18.56 -18.80
N GLN A 469 -11.45 18.47 -17.89
CA GLN A 469 -11.37 19.00 -16.53
C GLN A 469 -10.30 18.30 -15.68
N CYS A 470 -9.95 17.05 -15.98
CA CYS A 470 -8.88 16.33 -15.30
C CYS A 470 -7.49 16.87 -15.68
N LEU A 471 -7.32 17.48 -16.86
CA LEU A 471 -6.04 18.00 -17.35
C LEU A 471 -5.65 19.30 -16.64
N THR A 472 -5.19 19.17 -15.38
CA THR A 472 -4.85 20.31 -14.53
C THR A 472 -3.40 20.77 -14.66
N MET A 473 -2.65 20.24 -15.63
CA MET A 473 -1.30 20.71 -15.96
C MET A 473 -1.36 21.94 -16.89
N ARG A 474 -0.22 22.61 -17.04
CA ARG A 474 -0.09 23.72 -17.98
C ARG A 474 -0.16 23.20 -19.42
N LEU A 475 -1.00 23.83 -20.22
CA LEU A 475 -1.10 23.59 -21.67
C LEU A 475 -0.50 24.81 -22.36
N ASP A 476 0.65 24.64 -23.00
CA ASP A 476 1.26 25.70 -23.80
C ASP A 476 0.47 25.87 -25.14
N ASP A 477 0.48 27.07 -25.73
CA ASP A 477 -0.13 27.43 -27.03
C ASP A 477 -1.67 27.63 -27.12
N MET A 478 -2.38 27.91 -26.02
CA MET A 478 -3.83 28.21 -26.04
C MET A 478 -4.20 29.71 -26.10
N ASP A 479 -3.21 30.60 -26.22
CA ASP A 479 -3.37 32.06 -25.98
C ASP A 479 -4.35 32.77 -26.94
N ILE A 480 -4.57 32.24 -28.14
CA ILE A 480 -5.36 32.92 -29.19
C ILE A 480 -6.87 32.80 -28.95
N LEU A 481 -7.34 31.74 -28.25
CA LEU A 481 -8.77 31.43 -28.09
C LEU A 481 -9.37 31.91 -26.74
N ILE A 482 -8.53 32.25 -25.77
CA ILE A 482 -8.95 32.56 -24.39
C ILE A 482 -9.90 33.78 -24.29
N PRO A 483 -9.68 34.91 -24.99
CA PRO A 483 -10.54 36.09 -24.83
C PRO A 483 -11.98 35.87 -25.31
N GLU A 484 -12.16 35.18 -26.45
CA GLU A 484 -13.48 34.95 -27.04
C GLU A 484 -14.30 33.96 -26.20
N ILE A 485 -13.68 32.86 -25.76
CA ILE A 485 -14.31 31.86 -24.89
C ILE A 485 -14.76 32.51 -23.58
N THR A 486 -13.91 33.35 -22.99
CA THR A 486 -14.19 34.06 -21.73
C THR A 486 -15.42 34.96 -21.84
N LEU A 487 -15.53 35.74 -22.93
CA LEU A 487 -16.68 36.62 -23.16
C LEU A 487 -17.98 35.82 -23.33
N LYS A 488 -17.96 34.74 -24.13
CA LYS A 488 -19.13 33.87 -24.32
C LYS A 488 -19.56 33.17 -23.03
N MET A 489 -18.60 32.75 -22.20
CA MET A 489 -18.88 32.15 -20.90
C MET A 489 -19.56 33.14 -19.95
N ILE A 490 -19.02 34.37 -19.82
CA ILE A 490 -19.61 35.41 -18.97
C ILE A 490 -21.03 35.76 -19.44
N ASP A 491 -21.25 35.86 -20.75
CA ASP A 491 -22.58 36.13 -21.31
C ASP A 491 -23.57 34.99 -21.04
N SER A 492 -23.10 33.75 -21.10
CA SER A 492 -23.91 32.57 -20.76
C SER A 492 -24.32 32.56 -19.28
N VAL A 493 -23.38 32.85 -18.37
CA VAL A 493 -23.68 32.98 -16.94
C VAL A 493 -24.68 34.11 -16.68
N ARG A 494 -24.48 35.28 -17.31
CA ARG A 494 -25.39 36.42 -17.22
C ARG A 494 -26.82 36.02 -17.59
N LYS A 495 -26.99 35.37 -18.74
CA LYS A 495 -28.31 34.88 -19.21
C LYS A 495 -28.94 33.89 -18.24
N LEU A 496 -28.16 32.99 -17.63
CA LEU A 496 -28.68 32.01 -16.66
C LEU A 496 -29.13 32.66 -15.35
N VAL A 497 -28.39 33.66 -14.88
CA VAL A 497 -28.70 34.44 -13.68
C VAL A 497 -29.94 35.31 -13.89
N GLU A 498 -30.01 36.02 -15.02
CA GLU A 498 -31.12 36.94 -15.33
C GLU A 498 -32.45 36.22 -15.60
N ARG A 499 -32.43 34.94 -16.00
CA ARG A 499 -33.63 34.09 -16.18
C ARG A 499 -34.30 33.65 -14.87
N GLY A 500 -33.80 34.08 -13.70
CA GLY A 500 -34.57 34.14 -12.44
C GLY A 500 -34.85 32.82 -11.70
N GLY A 501 -34.35 31.66 -12.15
CA GLY A 501 -34.65 30.36 -11.52
C GLY A 501 -33.53 29.34 -11.48
N MET A 502 -32.53 29.42 -12.38
CA MET A 502 -31.48 28.39 -12.51
C MET A 502 -30.19 28.71 -11.74
N GLU A 503 -30.09 29.88 -11.14
CA GLU A 503 -28.85 30.38 -10.55
C GLU A 503 -28.34 29.53 -9.37
N VAL A 504 -29.17 29.33 -8.34
CA VAL A 504 -28.73 28.73 -7.07
C VAL A 504 -28.33 27.27 -7.24
N GLY A 505 -28.87 26.59 -8.25
CA GLY A 505 -28.54 25.21 -8.58
C GLY A 505 -27.41 25.09 -9.61
N VAL A 506 -27.50 25.75 -10.76
CA VAL A 506 -26.59 25.51 -11.89
C VAL A 506 -25.32 26.37 -11.78
N VAL A 507 -25.49 27.68 -11.66
CA VAL A 507 -24.36 28.64 -11.65
C VAL A 507 -23.51 28.43 -10.40
N ARG A 508 -24.14 28.22 -9.24
CA ARG A 508 -23.42 27.91 -7.99
C ARG A 508 -22.60 26.62 -8.09
N ARG A 509 -23.16 25.54 -8.66
CA ARG A 509 -22.42 24.28 -8.85
C ARG A 509 -21.23 24.48 -9.77
N ALA A 510 -21.44 25.14 -10.91
CA ALA A 510 -20.35 25.47 -11.84
C ALA A 510 -19.23 26.28 -11.18
N PHE A 511 -19.56 27.28 -10.35
CA PHE A 511 -18.55 28.02 -9.58
C PHE A 511 -17.85 27.17 -8.53
N THR A 512 -18.55 26.22 -7.91
CA THR A 512 -17.94 25.30 -6.94
C THR A 512 -16.96 24.35 -7.64
N ASP A 513 -17.24 23.93 -8.87
CA ASP A 513 -16.31 23.12 -9.65
C ASP A 513 -15.12 23.95 -10.15
N LEU A 514 -15.35 25.20 -10.56
CA LEU A 514 -14.27 26.15 -10.86
C LEU A 514 -13.35 26.36 -9.64
N GLU A 515 -13.91 26.49 -8.43
CA GLU A 515 -13.14 26.62 -7.18
C GLU A 515 -12.19 25.43 -6.98
N LYS A 516 -12.66 24.20 -7.23
CA LYS A 516 -11.82 22.99 -7.12
C LYS A 516 -10.67 23.01 -8.14
N VAL A 517 -10.94 23.42 -9.39
CA VAL A 517 -9.93 23.49 -10.45
C VAL A 517 -8.87 24.54 -10.11
N VAL A 518 -9.29 25.75 -9.74
CA VAL A 518 -8.39 26.84 -9.34
C VAL A 518 -7.50 26.41 -8.16
N ASN A 519 -8.07 25.78 -7.15
CA ASN A 519 -7.32 25.31 -5.98
C ASN A 519 -6.29 24.22 -6.32
N LYS A 520 -6.52 23.41 -7.36
CA LYS A 520 -5.54 22.41 -7.84
C LYS A 520 -4.40 23.06 -8.63
N GLN A 521 -4.70 24.06 -9.46
CA GLN A 521 -3.75 24.65 -10.41
C GLN A 521 -2.91 25.81 -9.86
N MET A 522 -3.37 26.46 -8.78
CA MET A 522 -2.77 27.69 -8.25
C MET A 522 -1.25 27.68 -8.03
N LYS A 523 -0.65 26.51 -7.77
CA LYS A 523 0.79 26.38 -7.47
C LYS A 523 1.71 26.71 -8.64
N TRP A 524 1.20 26.69 -9.87
CA TRP A 524 1.98 26.96 -11.07
C TRP A 524 1.50 28.19 -11.83
N TYR A 525 0.58 28.97 -11.28
CA TYR A 525 0.11 30.20 -11.90
C TYR A 525 1.25 31.18 -12.13
N SER A 526 1.35 31.67 -13.37
CA SER A 526 2.17 32.81 -13.73
C SER A 526 1.42 34.12 -13.46
N LYS A 527 2.12 35.26 -13.62
CA LYS A 527 1.52 36.60 -13.51
C LYS A 527 0.35 36.79 -14.49
N SER A 528 0.46 36.26 -15.71
CA SER A 528 -0.64 36.32 -16.70
C SER A 528 -1.84 35.47 -16.28
N ASP A 529 -1.61 34.29 -15.70
CA ASP A 529 -2.69 33.41 -15.23
C ASP A 529 -3.45 34.03 -14.05
N TYR A 530 -2.71 34.61 -13.09
CA TYR A 530 -3.29 35.36 -11.99
C TYR A 530 -4.14 36.53 -12.50
N GLY A 531 -3.59 37.35 -13.40
CA GLY A 531 -4.30 38.49 -14.00
C GLY A 531 -5.56 38.06 -14.74
N PHE A 532 -5.50 36.94 -15.49
CA PHE A 532 -6.65 36.37 -16.18
C PHE A 532 -7.75 35.95 -15.21
N VAL A 533 -7.44 35.13 -14.20
CA VAL A 533 -8.43 34.63 -13.23
C VAL A 533 -9.05 35.79 -12.45
N LYS A 534 -8.24 36.75 -12.00
CA LYS A 534 -8.72 37.97 -11.32
C LYS A 534 -9.66 38.79 -12.20
N GLY A 535 -9.29 38.99 -13.47
CA GLY A 535 -10.11 39.69 -14.45
C GLY A 535 -11.44 38.97 -14.69
N LEU A 536 -11.41 37.65 -14.80
CA LEU A 536 -12.61 36.83 -14.96
C LEU A 536 -13.54 36.93 -13.75
N LEU A 537 -13.01 36.75 -12.53
CA LEU A 537 -13.79 36.84 -11.29
C LEU A 537 -14.43 38.22 -11.15
N SER A 538 -13.69 39.30 -11.42
CA SER A 538 -14.21 40.67 -11.40
C SER A 538 -15.40 40.85 -12.35
N ARG A 539 -15.30 40.34 -13.58
CA ARG A 539 -16.39 40.42 -14.58
C ARG A 539 -17.61 39.59 -14.19
N LEU A 540 -17.42 38.41 -13.59
CA LEU A 540 -18.53 37.60 -13.06
C LEU A 540 -19.21 38.29 -11.88
N TYR A 541 -18.44 38.93 -11.00
CA TYR A 541 -18.97 39.72 -9.88
C TYR A 541 -19.83 40.90 -10.31
N ALA A 542 -19.52 41.51 -11.47
CA ALA A 542 -20.25 42.64 -12.01
C ALA A 542 -21.68 42.30 -12.48
N ILE A 543 -22.05 41.01 -12.53
CA ILE A 543 -23.41 40.58 -12.89
C ILE A 543 -24.37 40.97 -11.74
N LYS A 544 -25.18 42.00 -11.99
CA LYS A 544 -26.05 42.64 -10.97
C LYS A 544 -27.06 41.68 -10.35
N ALA A 545 -27.68 40.82 -11.17
CA ALA A 545 -28.73 39.91 -10.76
C ALA A 545 -28.24 38.66 -9.99
N MET A 546 -26.91 38.53 -9.78
CA MET A 546 -26.33 37.38 -9.09
C MET A 546 -26.65 37.40 -7.60
N LYS A 547 -27.27 36.33 -7.10
CA LYS A 547 -27.58 36.05 -5.71
C LYS A 547 -26.32 35.90 -4.86
N MET A 548 -26.50 36.13 -3.56
CA MET A 548 -25.41 36.13 -2.57
C MET A 548 -24.70 34.78 -2.48
N GLU A 549 -25.41 33.66 -2.64
CA GLU A 549 -24.82 32.32 -2.53
C GLU A 549 -23.78 32.08 -3.62
N SER A 550 -24.06 32.47 -4.87
CA SER A 550 -23.12 32.37 -5.99
C SER A 550 -21.94 33.33 -5.80
N ARG A 551 -22.22 34.55 -5.35
CA ARG A 551 -21.20 35.56 -5.04
C ARG A 551 -20.26 35.14 -3.92
N MET A 552 -20.76 34.39 -2.93
CA MET A 552 -19.93 33.84 -1.86
C MET A 552 -18.94 32.81 -2.38
N VAL A 553 -19.32 31.97 -3.37
CA VAL A 553 -18.38 31.03 -3.99
C VAL A 553 -17.28 31.78 -4.73
N LEU A 554 -17.64 32.76 -5.57
CA LEU A 554 -16.65 33.62 -6.24
C LEU A 554 -15.70 34.32 -5.26
N TRP A 555 -16.19 34.64 -4.06
CA TRP A 555 -15.40 35.31 -3.03
C TRP A 555 -14.34 34.39 -2.48
N ARG A 556 -14.71 33.14 -2.19
CA ARG A 556 -13.77 32.11 -1.76
C ARG A 556 -12.72 31.84 -2.82
N ILE A 557 -13.11 31.73 -4.09
CA ILE A 557 -12.14 31.55 -5.20
C ILE A 557 -11.17 32.73 -5.20
N ASN A 558 -11.66 33.96 -5.14
CA ASN A 558 -10.81 35.14 -5.08
C ASN A 558 -9.87 35.10 -3.87
N ALA A 559 -10.36 34.72 -2.69
CA ALA A 559 -9.53 34.59 -1.49
C ALA A 559 -8.47 33.48 -1.60
N ILE A 560 -8.77 32.36 -2.25
CA ILE A 560 -7.82 31.27 -2.51
C ILE A 560 -6.69 31.76 -3.41
N VAL A 561 -7.05 32.41 -4.53
CA VAL A 561 -6.09 32.97 -5.49
C VAL A 561 -5.21 34.04 -4.82
N GLU A 562 -5.81 34.93 -4.02
CA GLU A 562 -5.05 35.97 -3.31
C GLU A 562 -4.09 35.44 -2.26
N ARG A 563 -4.43 34.31 -1.60
CA ARG A 563 -3.60 33.78 -0.50
C ARG A 563 -2.49 32.85 -0.95
N GLY A 564 -2.68 32.13 -2.05
CA GLY A 564 -1.73 31.06 -2.39
C GLY A 564 -0.98 31.22 -3.70
N VAL A 565 -1.15 32.35 -4.41
CA VAL A 565 -0.17 32.80 -5.41
C VAL A 565 0.92 33.63 -4.70
N HIS A 566 2.19 33.49 -5.12
CA HIS A 566 3.29 34.26 -4.54
C HIS A 566 3.12 35.76 -4.77
N ASP A 567 3.58 36.58 -3.81
CA ASP A 567 3.32 38.03 -3.80
C ASP A 567 3.96 38.78 -4.98
N ASP A 568 5.07 38.27 -5.51
CA ASP A 568 5.78 38.78 -6.69
C ASP A 568 4.98 38.64 -8.00
N LEU A 569 3.96 37.80 -8.02
CA LEU A 569 3.06 37.63 -9.18
C LEU A 569 1.81 38.52 -9.10
N LYS A 570 1.60 39.25 -7.98
CA LYS A 570 0.42 40.09 -7.73
C LYS A 570 0.62 41.56 -8.12
N GLU A 571 1.86 42.02 -8.10
CA GLU A 571 2.31 43.25 -8.76
C GLU A 571 2.45 43.01 -10.26
#